data_AF-A0A6J7TC29-F1
#
_entry.id   AF-A0A6J7TC29-F1
#
_cell.length_a   1.000
_cell.length_b   1.000
_cell.length_c   1.000
_cell.angle_alpha   90.00
_cell.angle_beta   90.00
_cell.angle_gamma   90.00
#
_symmetry.space_group_name_H-M   'P 1'
#
loop_
_entity.id
_entity.type
_entity.pdbx_description
1 polymer ?
#
loop_
_entity_poly.entity_id
_entity_poly.type
_entity_poly.pdbx_seq_one_letter_code
_entity_poly.pdbx_strand_id
1 'polypeptide(L)'
;MAQVKPLSGAERRAIETFLEGALDLDDVVMRTVRLLADVTKQVAVVQYPSMVKSRVRHIELVALTPARLMMVLITDAGRIEQRVLELTQDVSENFLHTLRAQLNTAMMGHRLPEVADRISGILESYTLRDRKDVAIVMSSVIDMAMERPEEKIVLAGTANLARFQEDFSTTMHPVLEALEEQVVLLRLLGDASQSVKVRIGHEQSDINLRTTSLVAVGYGSEDVPLGALGIIGPTRMDYAGSMAAVSAVARYVGRFINEGA
;
A
#
# COMPACT_ATOMS: atom_id res chain seq x y z
N MET A 1 -10.84 10.61 -28.21
CA MET A 1 -9.84 9.94 -27.35
C MET A 1 -8.47 10.36 -27.85
N ALA A 2 -7.76 11.22 -27.10
CA ALA A 2 -6.43 11.66 -27.51
C ALA A 2 -5.45 10.49 -27.31
N GLN A 3 -4.80 10.05 -28.40
CA GLN A 3 -3.72 9.08 -28.32
C GLN A 3 -2.57 9.70 -27.52
N VAL A 4 -2.27 9.09 -26.37
CA VAL A 4 -1.12 9.46 -25.53
C VAL A 4 0.14 9.29 -26.38
N LYS A 5 0.88 10.38 -26.60
CA LYS A 5 2.14 10.34 -27.34
C LYS A 5 3.10 9.40 -26.60
N PRO A 6 3.61 8.34 -27.23
CA PRO A 6 4.56 7.44 -26.56
C PRO A 6 5.86 8.20 -26.28
N LEU A 7 6.46 7.95 -25.11
CA LEU A 7 7.79 8.44 -24.78
C LEU A 7 8.79 7.98 -25.85
N SER A 8 9.80 8.81 -26.11
CA SER A 8 10.90 8.44 -26.99
C SER A 8 11.70 7.27 -26.41
N GLY A 9 12.35 6.49 -27.29
CA GLY A 9 13.21 5.39 -26.85
C GLY A 9 14.38 5.85 -25.96
N ALA A 10 14.81 7.11 -26.06
CA ALA A 10 15.84 7.68 -25.20
C ALA A 10 15.32 7.99 -23.79
N GLU A 11 14.12 8.58 -23.66
CA GLU A 11 13.48 8.83 -22.36
C GLU A 11 13.19 7.52 -21.62
N ARG A 12 12.70 6.50 -22.35
CA ARG A 12 12.47 5.18 -21.76
C ARG A 12 13.77 4.55 -21.24
N ARG A 13 14.85 4.58 -22.04
CA ARG A 13 16.16 4.04 -21.61
C ARG A 13 16.73 4.81 -20.41
N ALA A 14 16.57 6.13 -20.36
CA ALA A 14 17.01 6.92 -19.22
C ALA A 14 16.26 6.55 -17.93
N ILE A 15 14.94 6.28 -18.03
CA ILE A 15 14.14 5.76 -16.91
C ILE A 15 14.66 4.39 -16.46
N GLU A 16 14.93 3.49 -17.41
CA GLU A 16 15.47 2.14 -17.14
C GLU A 16 16.82 2.22 -16.42
N THR A 17 17.80 2.95 -16.96
CA THR A 17 19.14 3.11 -16.35
C THR A 17 19.11 3.80 -14.99
N PHE A 18 18.18 4.74 -14.74
CA PHE A 18 18.10 5.43 -13.44
C PHE A 18 17.57 4.52 -12.32
N LEU A 19 16.71 3.56 -12.69
CA LEU A 19 16.11 2.61 -11.77
C LEU A 19 16.93 1.32 -11.66
N GLU A 20 17.85 1.04 -12.59
CA GLU A 20 18.89 0.01 -12.46
C GLU A 20 19.81 0.31 -11.25
N GLY A 21 20.03 -0.69 -10.40
CA GLY A 21 20.92 -0.60 -9.23
C GLY A 21 20.28 -0.13 -7.92
N ALA A 22 18.94 -0.23 -7.77
CA ALA A 22 18.30 -0.17 -6.46
C ALA A 22 18.56 -1.48 -5.68
N LEU A 23 18.98 -1.36 -4.41
CA LEU A 23 19.40 -2.50 -3.58
C LEU A 23 18.25 -3.06 -2.72
N ASP A 24 17.26 -2.22 -2.39
CA ASP A 24 16.07 -2.58 -1.64
C ASP A 24 14.82 -1.83 -2.13
N LEU A 25 13.65 -2.17 -1.58
CA LEU A 25 12.37 -1.57 -1.97
C LEU A 25 12.31 -0.05 -1.70
N ASP A 26 12.95 0.41 -0.63
CA ASP A 26 12.96 1.83 -0.26
C ASP A 26 13.70 2.66 -1.31
N ASP A 27 14.87 2.17 -1.75
CA ASP A 27 15.64 2.75 -2.84
C ASP A 27 14.83 2.85 -4.13
N VAL A 28 14.07 1.82 -4.49
CA VAL A 28 13.21 1.82 -5.70
C VAL A 28 12.18 2.93 -5.60
N VAL A 29 11.45 2.99 -4.48
CA VAL A 29 10.38 3.98 -4.27
C VAL A 29 10.95 5.40 -4.25
N MET A 30 12.08 5.62 -3.57
CA MET A 30 12.76 6.91 -3.48
C MET A 30 13.32 7.40 -4.82
N ARG A 31 13.89 6.51 -5.63
CA ARG A 31 14.33 6.85 -6.99
C ARG A 31 13.14 7.14 -7.91
N THR A 32 12.07 6.37 -7.78
CA THR A 32 10.84 6.54 -8.57
C THR A 32 10.23 7.92 -8.34
N VAL A 33 10.04 8.32 -7.08
CA VAL A 33 9.41 9.60 -6.76
C VAL A 33 10.26 10.78 -7.25
N ARG A 34 11.60 10.70 -7.10
CA ARG A 34 12.52 11.74 -7.60
C ARG A 34 12.51 11.83 -9.13
N LEU A 35 12.57 10.69 -9.81
CA LEU A 35 12.53 10.63 -11.28
C LEU A 35 11.24 11.24 -11.82
N LEU A 36 10.08 10.91 -11.24
CA LEU A 36 8.81 11.49 -11.64
C LEU A 36 8.79 13.01 -11.42
N ALA A 37 9.25 13.49 -10.26
CA ALA A 37 9.31 14.92 -9.98
C ALA A 37 10.25 15.66 -10.96
N ASP A 38 11.38 15.06 -11.31
CA ASP A 38 12.37 15.66 -12.21
C ASP A 38 11.95 15.66 -13.67
N VAL A 39 11.33 14.58 -14.15
CA VAL A 39 10.88 14.48 -15.55
C VAL A 39 9.66 15.35 -15.79
N THR A 40 8.70 15.35 -14.85
CA THR A 40 7.43 16.08 -15.03
C THR A 40 7.49 17.53 -14.57
N LYS A 41 8.50 17.88 -13.75
CA LYS A 41 8.58 19.15 -13.03
C LYS A 41 7.34 19.41 -12.18
N GLN A 42 6.74 18.36 -11.62
CA GLN A 42 5.58 18.44 -10.73
C GLN A 42 5.92 17.87 -9.34
N VAL A 43 4.96 17.89 -8.42
CA VAL A 43 5.06 17.06 -7.21
C VAL A 43 4.78 15.62 -7.60
N ALA A 44 5.67 14.71 -7.27
CA ALA A 44 5.44 13.28 -7.44
C ALA A 44 5.02 12.66 -6.11
N VAL A 45 4.10 11.71 -6.17
CA VAL A 45 3.59 10.95 -5.03
C VAL A 45 3.63 9.47 -5.39
N VAL A 46 4.22 8.65 -4.54
CA VAL A 46 4.33 7.20 -4.74
C VAL A 46 3.90 6.51 -3.46
N GLN A 47 2.94 5.61 -3.58
CA GLN A 47 2.55 4.69 -2.52
C GLN A 47 3.54 3.51 -2.50
N TYR A 48 3.96 3.09 -1.31
CA TYR A 48 4.73 1.85 -1.17
C TYR A 48 3.89 0.65 -1.56
N PRO A 49 4.50 -0.46 -2.02
CA PRO A 49 3.78 -1.68 -2.33
C PRO A 49 2.95 -2.14 -1.13
N SER A 50 1.65 -2.09 -1.30
CA SER A 50 0.66 -2.57 -0.36
C SER A 50 0.61 -4.10 -0.47
N MET A 51 1.06 -4.76 0.59
CA MET A 51 1.01 -6.23 0.71
C MET A 51 -0.42 -6.74 0.99
N VAL A 52 -1.45 -6.00 0.57
CA VAL A 52 -2.87 -6.23 0.90
C VAL A 52 -3.45 -7.51 0.29
N LYS A 53 -2.81 -8.09 -0.74
CA LYS A 53 -3.15 -9.43 -1.26
C LYS A 53 -2.29 -10.56 -0.69
N SER A 54 -1.55 -10.31 0.39
CA SER A 54 -0.80 -11.33 1.12
C SER A 54 -1.69 -12.53 1.44
N ARG A 55 -1.12 -13.72 1.30
CA ARG A 55 -1.72 -14.94 1.80
C ARG A 55 -1.11 -15.29 3.14
N VAL A 56 -1.91 -15.92 4.01
CA VAL A 56 -1.39 -16.48 5.25
C VAL A 56 -0.42 -17.61 4.89
N ARG A 57 0.84 -17.46 5.30
CA ARG A 57 1.84 -18.52 5.16
C ARG A 57 1.84 -19.42 6.39
N HIS A 58 1.79 -18.83 7.58
CA HIS A 58 1.83 -19.56 8.83
C HIS A 58 1.31 -18.70 9.99
N ILE A 59 0.72 -19.34 11.00
CA ILE A 59 0.47 -18.74 12.30
C ILE A 59 1.13 -19.56 13.40
N GLU A 60 1.84 -18.89 14.29
CA GLU A 60 2.47 -19.49 15.46
C GLU A 60 1.84 -18.95 16.75
N LEU A 61 1.64 -19.84 17.72
CA LEU A 61 1.09 -19.52 19.03
C LEU A 61 2.13 -19.97 20.07
N VAL A 62 2.80 -19.02 20.72
CA VAL A 62 3.89 -19.27 21.67
C VAL A 62 3.45 -18.87 23.07
N ALA A 63 3.38 -19.82 24.01
CA ALA A 63 3.10 -19.50 25.40
C ALA A 63 4.25 -18.69 26.02
N LEU A 64 3.92 -17.54 26.61
CA LEU A 64 4.85 -16.73 27.40
C LEU A 64 4.72 -17.06 28.89
N THR A 65 3.47 -17.22 29.34
CA THR A 65 3.09 -17.71 30.68
C THR A 65 1.82 -18.57 30.51
N PRO A 66 1.35 -19.29 31.55
CA PRO A 66 0.13 -20.11 31.45
C PRO A 66 -1.10 -19.35 30.94
N ALA A 67 -1.20 -18.04 31.20
CA ALA A 67 -2.31 -17.18 30.78
C ALA A 67 -1.89 -16.05 29.80
N ARG A 68 -0.67 -16.09 29.23
CA ARG A 68 -0.21 -15.14 28.21
C ARG A 68 0.37 -15.84 27.00
N LEU A 69 -0.04 -15.38 25.82
CA LEU A 69 0.31 -15.97 24.53
C LEU A 69 0.90 -14.90 23.60
N MET A 70 1.99 -15.21 22.92
CA MET A 70 2.44 -14.47 21.74
C MET A 70 1.90 -15.15 20.49
N MET A 71 1.12 -14.41 19.71
CA MET A 71 0.69 -14.81 18.38
C MET A 71 1.61 -14.20 17.35
N VAL A 72 2.03 -14.99 16.35
CA VAL A 72 2.82 -14.51 15.22
C VAL A 72 2.15 -14.92 13.92
N LEU A 73 1.75 -13.96 13.08
CA LEU A 73 1.18 -14.17 11.77
C LEU A 73 2.23 -13.87 10.70
N ILE A 74 2.51 -14.85 9.85
CA ILE A 74 3.49 -14.76 8.76
C ILE A 74 2.75 -14.83 7.43
N THR A 75 3.08 -13.91 6.51
CA THR A 75 2.53 -13.93 5.14
C THR A 75 3.53 -14.45 4.11
N ASP A 76 3.03 -14.84 2.95
CA ASP A 76 3.86 -15.20 1.79
C ASP A 76 4.69 -14.03 1.26
N ALA A 77 4.22 -12.81 1.49
CA ALA A 77 4.90 -11.57 1.16
C ALA A 77 5.98 -11.19 2.19
N GLY A 78 6.27 -12.03 3.19
CA GLY A 78 7.32 -11.78 4.18
C GLY A 78 6.91 -10.80 5.30
N ARG A 79 5.64 -10.43 5.39
CA ARG A 79 5.09 -9.67 6.53
C ARG A 79 5.03 -10.58 7.76
N ILE A 80 5.53 -10.10 8.89
CA ILE A 80 5.46 -10.79 10.18
C ILE A 80 4.79 -9.83 11.16
N GLU A 81 3.60 -10.18 11.62
CA GLU A 81 2.87 -9.45 12.66
C GLU A 81 2.91 -10.24 13.96
N GLN A 82 3.07 -9.56 15.09
CA GLN A 82 3.12 -10.20 16.40
C GLN A 82 2.20 -9.50 17.40
N ARG A 83 1.50 -10.28 18.23
CA ARG A 83 0.62 -9.74 19.25
C ARG A 83 0.62 -10.57 20.52
N VAL A 84 0.75 -9.90 21.66
CA VAL A 84 0.60 -10.51 22.97
C VAL A 84 -0.86 -10.50 23.36
N LEU A 85 -1.39 -11.66 23.72
CA LEU A 85 -2.76 -11.88 24.15
C LEU A 85 -2.77 -12.32 25.61
N GLU A 86 -3.75 -11.82 26.37
CA GLU A 86 -4.05 -12.28 27.72
C GLU A 86 -5.25 -13.22 27.66
N LEU A 87 -5.08 -14.43 28.21
CA LEU A 87 -6.11 -15.46 28.24
C LEU A 87 -6.84 -15.43 29.57
N THR A 88 -8.06 -15.97 29.59
CA THR A 88 -8.93 -15.96 30.77
C THR A 88 -8.61 -17.04 31.79
N GLN A 89 -7.77 -18.01 31.41
CA GLN A 89 -7.36 -19.16 32.20
C GLN A 89 -6.02 -19.71 31.72
N ASP A 90 -5.44 -20.59 32.52
CA ASP A 90 -4.24 -21.33 32.16
C ASP A 90 -4.54 -22.31 31.02
N VAL A 91 -3.80 -22.18 29.92
CA VAL A 91 -3.90 -23.08 28.77
C VAL A 91 -2.73 -24.06 28.72
N SER A 92 -3.02 -25.28 28.28
CA SER A 92 -1.98 -26.30 28.08
C SER A 92 -1.32 -26.16 26.71
N GLU A 93 -0.06 -26.59 26.61
CA GLU A 93 0.65 -26.70 25.33
C GLU A 93 -0.11 -27.54 24.30
N ASN A 94 -0.80 -28.60 24.74
CA ASN A 94 -1.58 -29.45 23.83
C ASN A 94 -2.80 -28.72 23.25
N PHE A 95 -3.45 -27.87 24.05
CA PHE A 95 -4.54 -27.01 23.58
C PHE A 95 -4.04 -26.01 22.54
N LEU A 96 -2.93 -25.33 22.82
CA LEU A 96 -2.32 -24.38 21.87
C LEU A 96 -1.89 -25.06 20.57
N HIS A 97 -1.28 -26.24 20.67
CA HIS A 97 -0.89 -27.04 19.50
C HIS A 97 -2.10 -27.37 18.61
N THR A 98 -3.21 -27.80 19.22
CA THR A 98 -4.44 -28.16 18.51
C THR A 98 -5.07 -26.94 17.84
N LEU A 99 -5.18 -25.82 18.56
CA LEU A 99 -5.73 -24.58 18.03
C LEU A 99 -4.87 -24.03 16.89
N ARG A 100 -3.54 -24.02 17.05
CA ARG A 100 -2.58 -23.63 15.99
C ARG A 100 -2.76 -24.48 14.73
N ALA A 101 -2.89 -25.80 14.87
CA ALA A 101 -3.05 -26.70 13.73
C ALA A 101 -4.37 -26.44 12.98
N GLN A 102 -5.47 -26.24 13.70
CA GLN A 102 -6.77 -25.90 13.10
C GLN A 102 -6.73 -24.55 12.38
N LEU A 103 -6.15 -23.52 13.01
CA LEU A 103 -6.00 -22.20 12.41
C LEU A 103 -5.17 -22.24 11.13
N ASN A 104 -4.01 -22.91 11.16
CA ASN A 104 -3.19 -23.08 9.96
C ASN A 104 -3.93 -23.85 8.87
N THR A 105 -4.65 -24.93 9.22
CA THR A 105 -5.42 -25.71 8.24
C THR A 105 -6.51 -24.88 7.56
N ALA A 106 -7.18 -24.00 8.31
CA ALA A 106 -8.26 -23.17 7.79
C ALA A 106 -7.77 -21.99 6.93
N MET A 107 -6.63 -21.39 7.27
CA MET A 107 -6.19 -20.12 6.70
C MET A 107 -4.99 -20.21 5.75
N MET A 108 -4.13 -21.22 5.87
CA MET A 108 -2.90 -21.30 5.09
C MET A 108 -3.19 -21.26 3.58
N GLY A 109 -2.50 -20.37 2.87
CA GLY A 109 -2.68 -20.14 1.43
C GLY A 109 -3.89 -19.27 1.07
N HIS A 110 -4.75 -18.90 2.02
CA HIS A 110 -5.85 -17.97 1.79
C HIS A 110 -5.42 -16.51 1.94
N ARG A 111 -6.13 -15.61 1.26
CA ARG A 111 -5.87 -14.17 1.34
C ARG A 111 -6.31 -13.64 2.69
N LEU A 112 -5.60 -12.64 3.22
CA LEU A 112 -5.94 -12.00 4.50
C LEU A 112 -7.42 -11.57 4.64
N PRO A 113 -8.08 -11.00 3.61
CA PRO A 113 -9.51 -10.64 3.71
C PRO A 113 -10.46 -11.84 3.85
N GLU A 114 -10.04 -13.04 3.43
CA GLU A 114 -10.85 -14.27 3.53
C GLU A 114 -10.75 -14.93 4.91
N VAL A 115 -9.81 -14.49 5.76
CA VAL A 115 -9.49 -15.14 7.04
C VAL A 115 -10.71 -15.24 7.96
N ALA A 116 -11.48 -14.15 8.11
CA ALA A 116 -12.64 -14.12 9.00
C ALA A 116 -13.68 -15.20 8.62
N ASP A 117 -13.97 -15.35 7.33
CA ASP A 117 -14.91 -16.35 6.83
C ASP A 117 -14.36 -17.77 7.06
N ARG A 118 -13.06 -17.98 6.85
CA ARG A 118 -12.41 -19.29 6.97
C ARG A 118 -12.40 -19.85 8.39
N ILE A 119 -12.24 -18.99 9.40
CA ILE A 119 -12.14 -19.43 10.79
C ILE A 119 -13.48 -19.43 11.54
N SER A 120 -14.55 -18.88 10.95
CA SER A 120 -15.86 -18.69 11.58
C SER A 120 -16.41 -19.92 12.32
N GLY A 121 -16.23 -21.13 11.77
CA GLY A 121 -16.72 -22.39 12.35
C GLY A 121 -15.83 -23.01 13.44
N ILE A 122 -14.61 -22.52 13.66
CA ILE A 122 -13.66 -23.13 14.62
C ILE A 122 -14.23 -23.08 16.05
N LEU A 123 -14.85 -21.96 16.42
CA LEU A 123 -15.38 -21.73 17.77
C LEU A 123 -16.42 -22.78 18.21
N GLU A 124 -17.19 -23.32 17.26
CA GLU A 124 -18.26 -24.27 17.53
C GLU A 124 -17.74 -25.62 18.05
N SER A 125 -16.51 -25.98 17.66
CA SER A 125 -15.85 -27.25 18.03
C SER A 125 -15.31 -27.30 19.46
N TYR A 126 -15.34 -26.19 20.21
CA TYR A 126 -14.79 -26.07 21.56
C TYR A 126 -15.86 -26.02 22.65
N THR A 127 -15.46 -26.43 23.85
CA THR A 127 -16.30 -26.40 25.05
C THR A 127 -16.61 -24.95 25.46
N LEU A 128 -17.70 -24.74 26.22
CA LEU A 128 -18.06 -23.41 26.74
C LEU A 128 -16.94 -22.76 27.55
N ARG A 129 -16.10 -23.57 28.19
CA ARG A 129 -14.95 -23.10 28.96
C ARG A 129 -13.88 -22.48 28.05
N ASP A 130 -13.51 -23.20 26.99
CA ASP A 130 -12.39 -22.80 26.11
C ASP A 130 -12.79 -21.77 25.06
N ARG A 131 -14.09 -21.66 24.75
CA ARG A 131 -14.63 -20.72 23.75
C ARG A 131 -14.20 -19.28 23.99
N LYS A 132 -14.04 -18.84 25.24
CA LYS A 132 -13.59 -17.46 25.53
C LYS A 132 -12.18 -17.19 25.02
N ASP A 133 -11.25 -18.09 25.30
CA ASP A 133 -9.86 -17.97 24.89
C ASP A 133 -9.72 -18.16 23.37
N VAL A 134 -10.45 -19.11 22.80
CA VAL A 134 -10.52 -19.29 21.34
C VAL A 134 -11.05 -18.03 20.67
N ALA A 135 -12.08 -17.39 21.22
CA ALA A 135 -12.62 -16.15 20.67
C ALA A 135 -11.59 -14.99 20.72
N ILE A 136 -10.81 -14.86 21.80
CA ILE A 136 -9.73 -13.86 21.91
C ILE A 136 -8.64 -14.09 20.84
N VAL A 137 -8.26 -15.35 20.63
CA VAL A 137 -7.31 -15.74 19.59
C VAL A 137 -7.90 -15.42 18.21
N MET A 138 -9.12 -15.86 17.92
CA MET A 138 -9.77 -15.63 16.63
C MET A 138 -9.96 -14.14 16.33
N SER A 139 -10.43 -13.34 17.29
CA SER A 139 -10.60 -11.90 17.10
C SER A 139 -9.27 -11.24 16.80
N SER A 140 -8.20 -11.65 17.48
CA SER A 140 -6.86 -11.10 17.26
C SER A 140 -6.27 -11.50 15.92
N VAL A 141 -6.53 -12.73 15.45
CA VAL A 141 -6.15 -13.15 14.08
C VAL A 141 -6.88 -12.30 13.04
N ILE A 142 -8.18 -12.05 13.22
CA ILE A 142 -8.98 -11.21 12.32
C ILE A 142 -8.46 -9.79 12.33
N ASP A 143 -8.22 -9.22 13.51
CA ASP A 143 -7.64 -7.87 13.65
C ASP A 143 -6.30 -7.78 12.91
N MET A 144 -5.38 -8.72 13.14
CA MET A 144 -4.06 -8.74 12.48
C MET A 144 -4.16 -8.93 10.95
N ALA A 145 -5.15 -9.70 10.49
CA ALA A 145 -5.41 -9.90 9.06
C ALA A 145 -6.04 -8.67 8.40
N MET A 146 -6.87 -7.93 9.14
CA MET A 146 -7.54 -6.71 8.68
C MET A 146 -6.68 -5.45 8.86
N GLU A 147 -5.67 -5.51 9.72
CA GLU A 147 -4.71 -4.45 9.96
C GLU A 147 -4.00 -4.17 8.64
N ARG A 148 -4.49 -3.12 7.97
CA ARG A 148 -3.90 -2.64 6.73
C ARG A 148 -2.48 -2.25 7.09
N PRO A 149 -1.48 -2.64 6.28
CA PRO A 149 -0.15 -2.06 6.42
C PRO A 149 -0.34 -0.54 6.51
N GLU A 150 0.44 0.14 7.34
CA GLU A 150 0.58 1.58 7.20
C GLU A 150 0.90 1.84 5.71
N GLU A 151 -0.10 2.32 4.96
CA GLU A 151 0.07 2.59 3.54
C GLU A 151 0.98 3.80 3.48
N LYS A 152 2.28 3.53 3.41
CA LYS A 152 3.30 4.56 3.36
C LYS A 152 3.23 5.24 2.01
N ILE A 153 3.36 6.55 2.04
CA ILE A 153 3.47 7.37 0.85
C ILE A 153 4.76 8.17 0.97
N VAL A 154 5.45 8.31 -0.15
CA VAL A 154 6.53 9.27 -0.29
C VAL A 154 6.19 10.32 -1.33
N LEU A 155 6.71 11.52 -1.11
CA LEU A 155 6.51 12.68 -1.95
C LEU A 155 7.84 13.35 -2.27
N ALA A 156 7.97 13.88 -3.48
CA ALA A 156 9.12 14.67 -3.90
C ALA A 156 8.69 15.79 -4.86
N GLY A 157 9.51 16.82 -4.97
CA GLY A 157 9.25 17.92 -5.90
C GLY A 157 8.20 18.93 -5.41
N THR A 158 7.91 19.01 -4.11
CA THR A 158 7.04 20.05 -3.53
C THR A 158 7.48 21.47 -3.91
N ALA A 159 8.79 21.70 -4.00
CA ALA A 159 9.38 22.95 -4.49
C ALA A 159 9.00 23.29 -5.94
N ASN A 160 8.58 22.33 -6.77
CA ASN A 160 8.12 22.60 -8.12
C ASN A 160 6.81 23.40 -8.12
N LEU A 161 5.96 23.27 -7.11
CA LEU A 161 4.72 24.06 -7.01
C LEU A 161 4.99 25.57 -6.95
N ALA A 162 6.12 25.97 -6.34
CA ALA A 162 6.52 27.37 -6.22
C ALA A 162 6.80 28.02 -7.58
N ARG A 163 7.01 27.22 -8.63
CA ARG A 163 7.34 27.70 -9.97
C ARG A 163 6.11 28.09 -10.80
N PHE A 164 4.91 27.68 -10.41
CA PHE A 164 3.72 27.75 -11.27
C PHE A 164 2.63 28.69 -10.77
N GLN A 165 2.72 29.22 -9.55
CA GLN A 165 1.71 30.15 -9.03
C GLN A 165 2.27 31.56 -8.97
N GLU A 166 1.61 32.48 -9.69
CA GLU A 166 1.86 33.92 -9.58
C GLU A 166 1.44 34.45 -8.20
N ASP A 167 0.44 33.82 -7.56
CA ASP A 167 -0.06 34.15 -6.21
C ASP A 167 0.28 33.06 -5.18
N PHE A 168 1.51 33.08 -4.68
CA PHE A 168 2.03 32.09 -3.72
C PHE A 168 1.24 32.04 -2.39
N SER A 169 0.74 33.17 -1.88
CA SER A 169 0.16 33.21 -0.52
C SER A 169 -1.23 32.60 -0.40
N THR A 170 -2.11 32.84 -1.37
CA THR A 170 -3.55 32.55 -1.23
C THR A 170 -3.91 31.15 -1.71
N THR A 171 -3.13 30.60 -2.64
CA THR A 171 -3.49 29.38 -3.36
C THR A 171 -2.52 28.23 -3.09
N MET A 172 -1.33 28.51 -2.57
CA MET A 172 -0.29 27.50 -2.36
C MET A 172 -0.23 26.97 -0.93
N HIS A 173 -0.50 27.80 0.09
CA HIS A 173 -0.46 27.37 1.48
C HIS A 173 -1.43 26.20 1.77
N PRO A 174 -2.71 26.23 1.34
CA PRO A 174 -3.62 25.10 1.55
C PRO A 174 -3.16 23.83 0.83
N VAL A 175 -2.56 23.97 -0.36
CA VAL A 175 -2.01 22.83 -1.11
C VAL A 175 -0.86 22.19 -0.35
N LEU A 176 0.05 22.99 0.23
CA LEU A 176 1.16 22.47 1.03
C LEU A 176 0.67 21.76 2.28
N GLU A 177 -0.29 22.34 3.01
CA GLU A 177 -0.93 21.68 4.17
C GLU A 177 -1.53 20.31 3.77
N ALA A 178 -2.28 20.26 2.66
CA ALA A 178 -2.87 19.03 2.17
C ALA A 178 -1.82 17.99 1.73
N LEU A 179 -0.65 18.41 1.26
CA LEU A 179 0.45 17.51 0.90
C LEU A 179 1.21 16.98 2.11
N GLU A 180 1.15 17.66 3.26
CA GLU A 180 1.70 17.15 4.53
C GLU A 180 0.79 16.08 5.15
N GLU A 181 -0.50 16.08 4.82
CA GLU A 181 -1.45 15.08 5.31
C GLU A 181 -1.40 13.77 4.51
N GLN A 182 -0.76 12.74 5.08
CA GLN A 182 -0.65 11.41 4.46
C GLN A 182 -2.03 10.79 4.10
N VAL A 183 -3.06 11.03 4.91
CA VAL A 183 -4.43 10.53 4.66
C VAL A 183 -5.02 11.15 3.39
N VAL A 184 -4.71 12.42 3.11
CA VAL A 184 -5.14 13.10 1.89
C VAL A 184 -4.47 12.45 0.68
N LEU A 185 -3.15 12.24 0.74
CA LEU A 185 -2.40 11.59 -0.35
C LEU A 185 -2.90 10.17 -0.64
N LEU A 186 -3.23 9.40 0.39
CA LEU A 186 -3.80 8.06 0.24
C LEU A 186 -5.14 8.10 -0.49
N ARG A 187 -6.01 9.05 -0.15
CA ARG A 187 -7.30 9.23 -0.84
C ARG A 187 -7.15 9.66 -2.29
N LEU A 188 -6.10 10.42 -2.63
CA LEU A 188 -5.82 10.79 -4.03
C LEU A 188 -5.46 9.57 -4.87
N LEU A 189 -4.69 8.65 -4.30
CA LEU A 189 -4.20 7.46 -4.99
C LEU A 189 -5.14 6.23 -4.88
N GLY A 190 -6.09 6.23 -3.93
CA GLY A 190 -6.92 5.08 -3.59
C GLY A 190 -7.76 4.52 -4.74
N ASP A 191 -8.13 5.34 -5.72
CA ASP A 191 -8.89 4.90 -6.89
C ASP A 191 -8.01 4.54 -8.08
N ALA A 192 -6.68 4.61 -7.97
CA ALA A 192 -5.80 4.35 -9.10
C ALA A 192 -5.92 2.90 -9.59
N SER A 193 -6.01 2.73 -10.91
CA SER A 193 -6.04 1.42 -11.58
C SER A 193 -4.93 1.34 -12.63
N GLN A 194 -4.84 0.23 -13.37
CA GLN A 194 -3.86 0.06 -14.45
C GLN A 194 -4.01 1.10 -15.58
N SER A 195 -5.17 1.77 -15.67
CA SER A 195 -5.40 2.90 -16.56
C SER A 195 -5.09 4.22 -15.87
N VAL A 196 -4.43 5.14 -16.57
CA VAL A 196 -4.17 6.49 -16.07
C VAL A 196 -5.49 7.21 -15.78
N LYS A 197 -5.61 7.74 -14.57
CA LYS A 197 -6.70 8.60 -14.13
C LYS A 197 -6.22 10.04 -14.02
N VAL A 198 -7.05 10.97 -14.47
CA VAL A 198 -6.80 12.40 -14.39
C VAL A 198 -7.94 13.05 -13.64
N ARG A 199 -7.62 13.91 -12.66
CA ARG A 199 -8.59 14.73 -11.93
C ARG A 199 -8.15 16.18 -12.01
N ILE A 200 -9.04 17.06 -12.43
CA ILE A 200 -8.73 18.46 -12.70
C ILE A 200 -9.53 19.36 -11.78
N GLY A 201 -8.83 20.12 -10.94
CA GLY A 201 -9.39 21.17 -10.10
C GLY A 201 -10.58 20.70 -9.25
N HIS A 202 -11.80 21.10 -9.63
CA HIS A 202 -13.02 20.79 -8.88
C HIS A 202 -13.38 19.30 -8.82
N GLU A 203 -12.74 18.47 -9.65
CA GLU A 203 -12.86 17.00 -9.57
C GLU A 203 -12.07 16.40 -8.41
N GLN A 204 -11.20 17.16 -7.74
CA GLN A 204 -10.46 16.72 -6.56
C GLN A 204 -11.39 16.53 -5.35
N SER A 205 -11.15 15.47 -4.58
CA SER A 205 -11.94 15.17 -3.38
C SER A 205 -11.69 16.21 -2.29
N ASP A 206 -10.45 16.68 -2.22
CA ASP A 206 -10.00 17.63 -1.20
C ASP A 206 -10.18 19.07 -1.69
N ILE A 207 -10.73 19.93 -0.82
CA ILE A 207 -10.98 21.33 -1.14
C ILE A 207 -9.69 22.12 -1.34
N ASN A 208 -8.65 21.80 -0.59
CA ASN A 208 -7.35 22.46 -0.63
C ASN A 208 -6.58 22.15 -1.91
N LEU A 209 -6.95 21.09 -2.63
CA LEU A 209 -6.32 20.67 -3.88
C LEU A 209 -7.09 21.10 -5.13
N ARG A 210 -8.20 21.82 -5.01
CA ARG A 210 -9.04 22.22 -6.16
C ARG A 210 -8.38 23.19 -7.15
N THR A 211 -7.21 23.71 -6.81
CA THR A 211 -6.38 24.57 -7.66
C THR A 211 -5.30 23.77 -8.40
N THR A 212 -5.28 22.45 -8.20
CA THR A 212 -4.29 21.53 -8.77
C THR A 212 -4.96 20.49 -9.68
N SER A 213 -4.13 19.70 -10.37
CA SER A 213 -4.54 18.52 -11.11
C SER A 213 -3.73 17.32 -10.66
N LEU A 214 -4.37 16.17 -10.62
CA LEU A 214 -3.78 14.87 -10.30
C LEU A 214 -3.76 14.01 -11.55
N VAL A 215 -2.61 13.38 -11.82
CA VAL A 215 -2.50 12.28 -12.79
C VAL A 215 -1.95 11.08 -12.02
N ALA A 216 -2.71 10.01 -11.93
CA ALA A 216 -2.37 8.83 -11.14
C ALA A 216 -2.58 7.53 -11.91
N VAL A 217 -1.78 6.51 -11.62
CA VAL A 217 -1.89 5.16 -12.18
C VAL A 217 -1.40 4.13 -11.15
N GLY A 218 -2.02 2.95 -11.16
CA GLY A 218 -1.56 1.80 -10.40
C GLY A 218 -0.32 1.16 -11.05
N TYR A 219 0.54 0.56 -10.24
CA TYR A 219 1.65 -0.29 -10.67
C TYR A 219 1.52 -1.71 -10.08
N GLY A 220 2.12 -2.69 -10.75
CA GLY A 220 1.89 -4.12 -10.52
C GLY A 220 1.06 -4.75 -11.65
N SER A 221 0.61 -5.99 -11.47
CA SER A 221 -0.29 -6.67 -12.42
C SER A 221 -1.75 -6.52 -11.99
N GLU A 222 -2.72 -6.87 -12.85
CA GLU A 222 -4.14 -6.91 -12.45
C GLU A 222 -4.38 -7.90 -11.30
N ASP A 223 -3.70 -9.05 -11.36
CA ASP A 223 -3.76 -10.08 -10.33
C ASP A 223 -3.07 -9.65 -9.04
N VAL A 224 -1.95 -8.93 -9.15
CA VAL A 224 -1.10 -8.48 -8.05
C VAL A 224 -0.84 -6.97 -8.18
N PRO A 225 -1.84 -6.12 -7.84
CA PRO A 225 -1.63 -4.69 -7.72
C PRO A 225 -0.69 -4.45 -6.55
N LEU A 226 0.39 -3.74 -6.80
CA LEU A 226 1.40 -3.46 -5.80
C LEU A 226 1.11 -2.11 -5.14
N GLY A 227 0.74 -1.09 -5.91
CA GLY A 227 0.40 0.21 -5.33
C GLY A 227 0.06 1.21 -6.42
N ALA A 228 0.12 2.49 -6.08
CA ALA A 228 -0.17 3.57 -7.00
C ALA A 228 0.92 4.65 -6.97
N LEU A 229 1.09 5.33 -8.10
CA LEU A 229 1.92 6.51 -8.21
C LEU A 229 1.22 7.59 -9.02
N GLY A 230 1.65 8.82 -8.86
CA GLY A 230 1.08 9.94 -9.59
C GLY A 230 1.85 11.23 -9.42
N ILE A 231 1.33 12.27 -10.06
CA ILE A 231 1.84 13.62 -9.93
C ILE A 231 0.72 14.60 -9.63
N ILE A 232 1.06 15.66 -8.90
CA ILE A 232 0.20 16.78 -8.57
C ILE A 232 0.85 18.06 -9.12
N GLY A 233 0.10 18.77 -9.95
CA GLY A 233 0.58 19.95 -10.66
C GLY A 233 -0.50 21.01 -10.85
N PRO A 234 -0.21 22.12 -11.54
CA PRO A 234 -1.22 23.14 -11.84
C PRO A 234 -2.27 22.60 -12.82
N THR A 235 -3.43 23.24 -12.87
CA THR A 235 -4.52 22.92 -13.82
C THR A 235 -4.16 23.17 -15.29
N ARG A 236 -3.06 23.87 -15.55
CA ARG A 236 -2.52 24.11 -16.89
C ARG A 236 -1.14 23.45 -17.02
N MET A 237 -1.10 22.12 -16.94
CA MET A 237 0.12 21.34 -17.14
C MET A 237 0.14 20.60 -18.49
N ASP A 238 1.30 20.08 -18.90
CA ASP A 238 1.40 19.15 -20.03
C ASP A 238 0.84 17.78 -19.63
N TYR A 239 -0.48 17.62 -19.77
CA TYR A 239 -1.16 16.36 -19.46
C TYR A 239 -0.66 15.21 -20.32
N ALA A 240 -0.37 15.43 -21.60
CA ALA A 240 0.06 14.37 -22.50
C ALA A 240 1.42 13.80 -22.09
N GLY A 241 2.40 14.67 -21.84
CA GLY A 241 3.72 14.28 -21.32
C GLY A 241 3.63 13.65 -19.93
N SER A 242 2.84 14.24 -19.04
CA SER A 242 2.62 13.74 -17.68
C SER A 242 2.03 12.34 -17.64
N MET A 243 0.97 12.09 -18.42
CA MET A 243 0.32 10.78 -18.52
C MET A 243 1.28 9.72 -19.09
N ALA A 244 2.09 10.10 -20.09
CA ALA A 244 3.07 9.21 -20.69
C ALA A 244 4.20 8.84 -19.71
N ALA A 245 4.76 9.83 -19.00
CA ALA A 245 5.78 9.64 -17.97
C ALA A 245 5.27 8.73 -16.84
N VAL A 246 4.11 9.07 -16.26
CA VAL A 246 3.48 8.32 -15.17
C VAL A 246 3.21 6.86 -15.56
N SER A 247 2.67 6.62 -16.76
CA SER A 247 2.41 5.26 -17.27
C SER A 247 3.67 4.43 -17.45
N ALA A 248 4.75 5.04 -17.96
CA ALA A 248 5.99 4.33 -18.24
C ALA A 248 6.74 3.99 -16.96
N VAL A 249 6.80 4.92 -16.01
CA VAL A 249 7.41 4.69 -14.70
C VAL A 249 6.64 3.60 -13.94
N ALA A 250 5.30 3.65 -13.91
CA ALA A 250 4.50 2.61 -13.27
C ALA A 250 4.74 1.20 -13.84
N ARG A 251 4.86 1.08 -15.16
CA ARG A 251 5.19 -0.19 -15.81
C ARG A 251 6.58 -0.68 -15.45
N TYR A 252 7.54 0.22 -15.31
CA TYR A 252 8.90 -0.16 -14.93
C TYR A 252 8.96 -0.63 -13.47
N VAL A 253 8.44 0.19 -12.54
CA VAL A 253 8.41 -0.11 -11.11
C VAL A 253 7.68 -1.42 -10.84
N GLY A 254 6.53 -1.64 -11.49
CA GLY A 254 5.78 -2.89 -11.36
C GLY A 254 6.54 -4.13 -11.85
N ARG A 255 7.40 -4.01 -12.88
CA ARG A 255 8.26 -5.12 -13.32
C ARG A 255 9.41 -5.35 -12.35
N PHE A 256 10.11 -4.30 -11.95
CA PHE A 256 11.27 -4.39 -11.06
C PHE A 256 10.91 -5.03 -9.72
N ILE A 257 9.79 -4.61 -9.12
CA ILE A 257 9.34 -5.15 -7.82
C ILE A 257 8.87 -6.61 -7.95
N ASN A 258 8.30 -7.01 -9.09
CA ASN A 258 7.91 -8.40 -9.33
C ASN A 258 9.08 -9.32 -9.68
N GLU A 259 10.14 -8.82 -10.31
CA GLU A 259 11.33 -9.61 -10.68
C GLU A 259 12.36 -9.71 -9.53
N GLY A 260 12.33 -8.75 -8.59
CA GLY A 260 13.22 -8.71 -7.42
C GLY A 260 12.65 -9.36 -6.14
N ALA A 261 11.44 -9.91 -6.18
CA ALA A 261 10.80 -10.66 -5.08
C ALA A 261 10.91 -12.17 -5.32
#